data_AF-A0A954W6Y4-F1
#
_entry.id   AF-A0A954W6Y4-F1
#
_cell.length_a   1.000
_cell.length_b   1.000
_cell.length_c   1.000
_cell.angle_alpha   90.00
_cell.angle_beta   90.00
_cell.angle_gamma   90.00
#
_symmetry.space_group_name_H-M   'P 1'
#
loop_
_entity.id
_entity.type
_entity.pdbx_description
1 polymer ?
#
loop_
_entity_poly.entity_id
_entity_poly.type
_entity_poly.pdbx_seq_one_letter_code
_entity_poly.pdbx_strand_id
1 'polypeptide(L)'
;LNERVRTIVVGGSDMGTLSEDAYRVDSLSKAARLLPQMANVREIVLASDSFIEDTFTLADHNLEIRAADGFQPLIVFGRNATNFSDSRQMIRMVGGGVTWRGIQFRLEVPTMLSGSVALFGVNQVETLKFDQCAMTIVNATESGVAGSASATFLEIDAPNSASGMMNGNGMMLPVQPIGLTDCVARGEATFVRVPEATPLRLEWEQGLLAISERLLETGGCERDPKQAMSEVELFRVVVRADQGLCRLDSTQRPYQIGLRLELQESIIVTRPGAALVQHLGFSAEEFQQYVERRFAWEDRNSCYPNADPATTIRWQVLREDSDQPVVFDLLAEGQTWYHDMGVTFADPWQTPLPSAAFNRQHPADYVAKAADMESMRLGLDLARMPTLAE
;
A
#
# COMPACT_ATOMS: atom_id res chain seq x y z
N LEU A 1 25.22 -14.30 22.53
CA LEU A 1 24.89 -12.86 22.59
C LEU A 1 24.14 -12.59 23.89
N ASN A 2 24.28 -11.39 24.47
CA ASN A 2 23.81 -11.09 25.82
C ASN A 2 22.27 -11.10 25.89
N GLU A 3 21.69 -11.95 26.74
CA GLU A 3 20.22 -12.06 26.94
C GLU A 3 19.58 -10.76 27.44
N ARG A 4 20.38 -9.78 27.86
CA ARG A 4 19.91 -8.48 28.33
C ARG A 4 19.61 -7.47 27.21
N VAL A 5 20.06 -7.72 25.97
CA VAL A 5 19.87 -6.76 24.88
C VAL A 5 18.39 -6.68 24.49
N ARG A 6 17.85 -5.47 24.51
CA ARG A 6 16.45 -5.16 24.16
C ARG A 6 16.33 -4.24 22.94
N THR A 7 17.36 -3.44 22.70
CA THR A 7 17.38 -2.43 21.64
C THR A 7 18.61 -2.62 20.77
N ILE A 8 18.42 -2.59 19.45
CA ILE A 8 19.53 -2.48 18.49
C ILE A 8 19.58 -1.03 17.99
N VAL A 9 20.73 -0.39 18.10
CA VAL A 9 20.95 0.95 17.53
C VAL A 9 21.71 0.81 16.22
N VAL A 10 21.16 1.36 15.14
CA VAL A 10 21.74 1.32 13.81
C VAL A 10 22.35 2.68 13.48
N GLY A 11 23.65 2.71 13.19
CA GLY A 11 24.38 3.94 12.86
C GLY A 11 24.85 4.73 14.09
N GLY A 12 24.97 6.06 13.91
CA GLY A 12 25.24 7.02 14.98
C GLY A 12 26.60 6.86 15.67
N SER A 13 27.72 6.92 14.94
CA SER A 13 29.08 6.80 15.50
C SER A 13 29.31 7.71 16.72
N ASP A 14 28.64 8.86 16.76
CA ASP A 14 28.86 9.94 17.72
C ASP A 14 27.80 10.00 18.83
N MET A 15 26.80 9.11 18.80
CA MET A 15 25.91 8.90 19.94
C MET A 15 26.78 8.34 21.07
N GLY A 16 26.75 8.98 22.25
CA GLY A 16 27.61 8.67 23.40
C GLY A 16 27.55 7.23 23.92
N THR A 17 27.94 7.00 25.18
CA THR A 17 27.87 5.66 25.77
C THR A 17 26.45 5.10 25.68
N LEU A 18 26.30 3.99 24.96
CA LEU A 18 25.05 3.24 24.86
C LEU A 18 24.64 2.71 26.24
N SER A 19 23.33 2.54 26.44
CA SER A 19 22.82 1.83 27.61
C SER A 19 23.32 0.38 27.62
N GLU A 20 23.40 -0.24 28.80
CA GLU A 20 23.90 -1.62 28.97
C GLU A 20 23.04 -2.68 28.25
N ASP A 21 21.81 -2.34 27.87
CA ASP A 21 20.84 -3.18 27.15
C ASP A 21 20.74 -2.87 25.64
N ALA A 22 21.62 -2.00 25.13
CA ALA A 22 21.68 -1.66 23.72
C ALA A 22 22.86 -2.33 23.01
N TYR A 23 22.63 -2.74 21.76
CA TYR A 23 23.66 -3.28 20.88
C TYR A 23 23.77 -2.46 19.60
N ARG A 24 24.99 -2.03 19.22
CA ARG A 24 25.19 -1.21 18.02
C ARG A 24 25.50 -2.05 16.79
N VAL A 25 24.93 -1.65 15.67
CA VAL A 25 25.32 -2.13 14.33
C VAL A 25 25.42 -0.95 13.34
N ASP A 26 25.99 -1.22 12.18
CA ASP A 26 26.22 -0.24 11.11
C ASP A 26 25.09 -0.17 10.07
N SER A 27 24.22 -1.17 10.03
CA SER A 27 23.19 -1.34 9.00
C SER A 27 21.98 -2.10 9.55
N LEU A 28 20.80 -1.82 8.97
CA LEU A 28 19.56 -2.50 9.29
C LEU A 28 19.60 -3.95 8.82
N SER A 29 20.22 -4.24 7.68
CA SER A 29 20.46 -5.61 7.21
C SER A 29 21.25 -6.44 8.23
N LYS A 30 22.24 -5.83 8.90
CA LYS A 30 22.99 -6.50 9.97
C LYS A 30 22.17 -6.66 11.24
N ALA A 31 21.36 -5.67 11.62
CA ALA A 31 20.41 -5.81 12.72
C ALA A 31 19.48 -7.01 12.48
N ALA A 32 18.88 -7.08 11.29
CA ALA A 32 17.96 -8.14 10.89
C ALA A 32 18.58 -9.54 10.99
N ARG A 33 19.84 -9.71 10.54
CA ARG A 33 20.58 -10.98 10.67
C ARG A 33 20.88 -11.40 12.11
N LEU A 34 20.89 -10.46 13.05
CA LEU A 34 21.16 -10.74 14.46
C LEU A 34 19.90 -11.07 15.26
N LEU A 35 18.72 -10.67 14.80
CA LEU A 35 17.44 -10.90 15.49
C LEU A 35 17.23 -12.36 15.92
N PRO A 36 17.47 -13.39 15.07
CA PRO A 36 17.28 -14.79 15.49
C PRO A 36 18.18 -15.22 16.67
N GLN A 37 19.25 -14.47 16.93
CA GLN A 37 20.20 -14.70 18.04
C GLN A 37 19.90 -13.82 19.25
N MET A 38 18.88 -12.95 19.17
CA MET A 38 18.55 -11.91 20.14
C MET A 38 17.04 -11.87 20.42
N ALA A 39 16.50 -12.98 20.96
CA ALA A 39 15.05 -13.17 21.16
C ALA A 39 14.35 -12.09 22.01
N ASN A 40 15.10 -11.33 22.82
CA ASN A 40 14.58 -10.27 23.68
C ASN A 40 14.56 -8.88 23.04
N VAL A 41 15.09 -8.74 21.81
CA VAL A 41 15.00 -7.48 21.07
C VAL A 41 13.55 -7.20 20.69
N ARG A 42 13.12 -5.99 20.97
CA ARG A 42 11.79 -5.46 20.63
C ARG A 42 11.87 -4.17 19.85
N GLU A 43 13.04 -3.54 19.82
CA GLU A 43 13.21 -2.21 19.26
C GLU A 43 14.48 -2.14 18.40
N ILE A 44 14.37 -1.47 17.26
CA ILE A 44 15.50 -1.03 16.44
C ILE A 44 15.41 0.49 16.29
N VAL A 45 16.45 1.19 16.70
CA VAL A 45 16.53 2.66 16.65
C VAL A 45 17.52 3.09 15.57
N LEU A 46 17.04 3.88 14.60
CA LEU A 46 17.86 4.41 13.50
C LEU A 46 18.44 5.77 13.90
N ALA A 47 19.76 5.83 14.08
CA ALA A 47 20.50 7.01 14.55
C ALA A 47 21.37 7.65 13.46
N SER A 48 20.83 7.72 12.24
CA SER A 48 21.42 8.41 11.09
C SER A 48 20.31 8.81 10.11
N ASP A 49 20.57 9.81 9.27
CA ASP A 49 19.59 10.29 8.29
C ASP A 49 19.65 9.53 6.96
N SER A 50 20.69 8.73 6.72
CA SER A 50 20.87 8.04 5.44
C SER A 50 21.37 6.62 5.64
N PHE A 51 20.61 5.66 5.11
CA PHE A 51 20.96 4.26 5.03
C PHE A 51 20.86 3.80 3.58
N ILE A 52 21.91 3.12 3.11
CA ILE A 52 21.86 2.40 1.84
C ILE A 52 21.85 0.93 2.21
N GLU A 53 20.77 0.25 1.88
CA GLU A 53 20.57 -1.14 2.27
C GLU A 53 20.46 -2.03 1.03
N ASP A 54 20.94 -3.26 1.19
CA ASP A 54 20.59 -4.37 0.31
C ASP A 54 19.29 -5.02 0.80
N THR A 55 18.80 -6.03 0.10
CA THR A 55 17.60 -6.76 0.52
C THR A 55 17.84 -7.45 1.87
N PHE A 56 16.87 -7.40 2.78
CA PHE A 56 16.93 -8.14 4.04
C PHE A 56 15.57 -8.71 4.48
N THR A 57 15.60 -9.61 5.46
CA THR A 57 14.40 -10.26 5.99
C THR A 57 14.27 -10.03 7.49
N LEU A 58 13.08 -9.58 7.92
CA LEU A 58 12.63 -9.56 9.31
C LEU A 58 11.72 -10.77 9.51
N ALA A 59 12.13 -11.71 10.36
CA ALA A 59 11.39 -12.96 10.56
C ALA A 59 11.03 -13.18 12.03
N ASP A 60 9.80 -13.55 12.32
CA ASP A 60 9.33 -14.08 13.62
C ASP A 60 9.64 -13.20 14.84
N HIS A 61 9.59 -11.87 14.69
CA HIS A 61 9.77 -10.92 15.79
C HIS A 61 8.66 -9.88 15.81
N ASN A 62 8.28 -9.45 17.01
CA ASN A 62 7.45 -8.28 17.24
C ASN A 62 8.37 -7.08 17.51
N LEU A 63 8.49 -6.19 16.53
CA LEU A 63 9.46 -5.10 16.50
C LEU A 63 8.81 -3.74 16.30
N GLU A 64 9.32 -2.77 17.03
CA GLU A 64 9.23 -1.36 16.68
C GLU A 64 10.54 -0.91 16.05
N ILE A 65 10.48 -0.35 14.84
CA ILE A 65 11.63 0.24 14.15
C ILE A 65 11.34 1.72 13.99
N ARG A 66 12.17 2.57 14.61
CA ARG A 66 11.89 4.01 14.67
C ARG A 66 13.12 4.88 14.50
N ALA A 67 12.89 6.14 14.12
CA ALA A 67 13.92 7.18 14.17
C ALA A 67 14.38 7.43 15.62
N ALA A 68 15.68 7.71 15.79
CA ALA A 68 16.20 8.34 16.99
C ALA A 68 15.79 9.82 17.06
N ASP A 69 15.78 10.39 18.25
CA ASP A 69 15.42 11.80 18.46
C ASP A 69 16.34 12.72 17.66
N GLY A 70 15.75 13.62 16.88
CA GLY A 70 16.47 14.59 16.04
C GLY A 70 16.95 14.04 14.70
N PHE A 71 16.69 12.76 14.39
CA PHE A 71 17.01 12.14 13.10
C PHE A 71 15.77 11.97 12.22
N GLN A 72 15.98 11.98 10.90
CA GLN A 72 14.97 11.71 9.87
C GLN A 72 15.51 10.66 8.91
N PRO A 73 15.53 9.38 9.32
CA PRO A 73 16.18 8.31 8.57
C PRO A 73 15.51 8.08 7.21
N LEU A 74 16.32 8.14 6.15
CA LEU A 74 15.99 7.71 4.79
C LEU A 74 16.72 6.41 4.46
N ILE A 75 15.95 5.34 4.21
CA ILE A 75 16.45 4.04 3.75
C ILE A 75 16.31 3.96 2.24
N VAL A 76 17.43 3.84 1.53
CA VAL A 76 17.51 3.79 0.07
C VAL A 76 17.89 2.40 -0.42
N PHE A 77 17.08 1.87 -1.33
CA PHE A 77 17.33 0.63 -2.07
C PHE A 77 17.54 0.91 -3.55
N GLY A 78 18.22 -0.02 -4.24
CA GLY A 78 18.29 -0.04 -5.70
C GLY A 78 19.45 0.75 -6.34
N ARG A 79 20.36 1.31 -5.53
CA ARG A 79 21.56 2.01 -6.06
C ARG A 79 22.53 1.08 -6.80
N ASN A 80 22.49 -0.23 -6.51
CA ASN A 80 23.29 -1.25 -7.19
C ASN A 80 22.37 -2.22 -7.93
N ALA A 81 22.47 -2.28 -9.26
CA ALA A 81 21.61 -3.13 -10.10
C ALA A 81 21.74 -4.64 -9.81
N THR A 82 22.84 -5.08 -9.20
CA THR A 82 23.07 -6.47 -8.77
C THR A 82 22.08 -6.92 -7.69
N ASN A 83 21.49 -5.98 -6.95
CA ASN A 83 20.66 -6.25 -5.76
C ASN A 83 19.30 -6.88 -6.09
N PHE A 84 18.91 -6.90 -7.37
CA PHE A 84 17.64 -7.45 -7.83
C PHE A 84 17.74 -8.90 -8.32
N SER A 85 18.93 -9.51 -8.24
CA SER A 85 19.16 -10.87 -8.76
C SER A 85 18.66 -11.98 -7.84
N ASP A 86 18.75 -11.79 -6.51
CA ASP A 86 18.42 -12.82 -5.52
C ASP A 86 17.02 -12.66 -4.90
N SER A 87 16.56 -11.42 -4.72
CA SER A 87 15.22 -11.11 -4.22
C SER A 87 14.71 -9.85 -4.89
N ARG A 88 13.44 -9.85 -5.25
CA ARG A 88 12.76 -8.68 -5.81
C ARG A 88 11.92 -7.92 -4.79
N GLN A 89 11.92 -8.38 -3.54
CA GLN A 89 11.31 -7.72 -2.40
C GLN A 89 12.46 -7.16 -1.52
N MET A 90 12.49 -5.84 -1.32
CA MET A 90 13.62 -5.19 -0.62
C MET A 90 13.62 -5.52 0.87
N ILE A 91 12.47 -5.36 1.52
CA ILE A 91 12.26 -5.72 2.92
C ILE A 91 11.24 -6.84 2.98
N ARG A 92 11.69 -8.05 3.31
CA ARG A 92 10.79 -9.18 3.47
C ARG A 92 10.41 -9.36 4.93
N MET A 93 9.11 -9.44 5.22
CA MET A 93 8.58 -9.65 6.56
C MET A 93 7.87 -11.00 6.58
N VAL A 94 8.33 -11.90 7.45
CA VAL A 94 7.84 -13.28 7.54
C VAL A 94 7.45 -13.58 8.98
N GLY A 95 6.16 -13.73 9.26
CA GLY A 95 5.70 -13.90 10.64
C GLY A 95 5.90 -12.66 11.52
N GLY A 96 5.50 -12.76 12.79
CA GLY A 96 5.65 -11.69 13.78
C GLY A 96 4.93 -10.39 13.38
N GLY A 97 5.42 -9.25 13.85
CA GLY A 97 4.77 -7.97 13.67
C GLY A 97 5.77 -6.82 13.65
N VAL A 98 5.57 -5.84 12.76
CA VAL A 98 6.49 -4.71 12.63
C VAL A 98 5.72 -3.40 12.62
N THR A 99 6.16 -2.46 13.46
CA THR A 99 5.72 -1.06 13.41
C THR A 99 6.90 -0.19 13.01
N TRP A 100 6.74 0.56 11.93
CA TRP A 100 7.70 1.56 11.45
C TRP A 100 7.24 2.94 11.86
N ARG A 101 8.12 3.75 12.48
CA ARG A 101 7.77 5.12 12.92
C ARG A 101 8.80 6.17 12.49
N GLY A 102 8.33 7.21 11.79
CA GLY A 102 9.16 8.36 11.44
C GLY A 102 10.28 8.03 10.45
N ILE A 103 10.08 7.02 9.60
CA ILE A 103 11.09 6.51 8.66
C ILE A 103 10.65 6.77 7.22
N GLN A 104 11.61 7.16 6.39
CA GLN A 104 11.43 7.32 4.96
C GLN A 104 12.08 6.16 4.21
N PHE A 105 11.41 5.70 3.16
CA PHE A 105 11.86 4.63 2.29
C PHE A 105 11.92 5.13 0.84
N ARG A 106 12.99 4.79 0.14
CA ARG A 106 13.15 5.08 -1.28
C ARG A 106 13.63 3.85 -2.02
N LEU A 107 12.89 3.45 -3.05
CA LEU A 107 13.29 2.43 -4.01
C LEU A 107 13.57 3.07 -5.36
N GLU A 108 14.81 2.94 -5.83
CA GLU A 108 15.22 3.34 -7.16
C GLU A 108 15.19 2.10 -8.07
N VAL A 109 14.22 2.04 -8.98
CA VAL A 109 14.04 0.89 -9.87
C VAL A 109 14.94 1.05 -11.09
N PRO A 110 15.88 0.13 -11.37
CA PRO A 110 16.72 0.23 -12.55
C PRO A 110 15.88 0.14 -13.83
N THR A 111 16.17 1.03 -14.79
CA THR A 111 15.42 1.12 -16.07
C THR A 111 15.47 -0.15 -16.91
N MET A 112 16.51 -0.96 -16.74
CA MET A 112 16.71 -2.23 -17.46
C MET A 112 16.07 -3.43 -16.76
N LEU A 113 15.48 -3.24 -15.57
CA LEU A 113 14.85 -4.31 -14.82
C LEU A 113 13.54 -4.75 -15.51
N SER A 114 13.37 -6.05 -15.63
CA SER A 114 12.14 -6.66 -16.15
C SER A 114 11.44 -7.49 -15.07
N GLY A 115 10.10 -7.47 -15.06
CA GLY A 115 9.23 -8.20 -14.13
C GLY A 115 8.86 -7.39 -12.86
N SER A 116 8.42 -8.08 -11.80
CA SER A 116 7.92 -7.45 -10.56
C SER A 116 9.07 -7.04 -9.64
N VAL A 117 8.92 -5.93 -8.93
CA VAL A 117 9.80 -5.51 -7.81
C VAL A 117 8.94 -4.85 -6.73
N ALA A 118 9.23 -5.12 -5.47
CA ALA A 118 8.48 -4.59 -4.34
C ALA A 118 9.40 -3.98 -3.28
N LEU A 119 8.96 -2.87 -2.68
CA LEU A 119 9.65 -2.29 -1.53
C LEU A 119 9.49 -3.19 -0.29
N PHE A 120 8.30 -3.72 -0.06
CA PHE A 120 8.03 -4.69 1.01
C PHE A 120 7.41 -5.96 0.45
N GLY A 121 7.89 -7.11 0.92
CA GLY A 121 7.23 -8.40 0.80
C GLY A 121 6.63 -8.80 2.14
N VAL A 122 5.34 -9.14 2.16
CA VAL A 122 4.60 -9.44 3.40
C VAL A 122 4.12 -10.88 3.36
N ASN A 123 4.52 -11.68 4.35
CA ASN A 123 4.14 -13.08 4.44
C ASN A 123 3.74 -13.45 5.88
N GLN A 124 2.45 -13.69 6.09
CA GLN A 124 1.90 -14.19 7.36
C GLN A 124 2.26 -13.34 8.58
N VAL A 125 2.26 -12.02 8.43
CA VAL A 125 2.52 -11.11 9.56
C VAL A 125 1.27 -10.96 10.42
N GLU A 126 1.46 -10.89 11.73
CA GLU A 126 0.42 -10.59 12.72
C GLU A 126 0.03 -9.11 12.68
N THR A 127 1.00 -8.22 12.43
CA THR A 127 0.78 -6.77 12.29
C THR A 127 1.82 -6.12 11.38
N LEU A 128 1.38 -5.23 10.49
CA LEU A 128 2.25 -4.30 9.78
C LEU A 128 1.70 -2.89 9.95
N LYS A 129 2.46 -2.00 10.60
CA LYS A 129 2.05 -0.63 10.87
C LYS A 129 3.08 0.39 10.41
N PHE A 130 2.61 1.49 9.85
CA PHE A 130 3.40 2.65 9.48
C PHE A 130 2.81 3.89 10.14
N ASP A 131 3.66 4.66 10.82
CA ASP A 131 3.28 5.85 11.58
C ASP A 131 4.25 6.98 11.23
N GLN A 132 3.73 8.06 10.64
CA GLN A 132 4.56 9.18 10.15
C GLN A 132 5.67 8.74 9.18
N CYS A 133 5.37 7.77 8.31
CA CYS A 133 6.31 7.23 7.34
C CYS A 133 6.09 7.82 5.94
N ALA A 134 7.17 7.88 5.17
CA ALA A 134 7.13 8.23 3.76
C ALA A 134 7.72 7.11 2.90
N MET A 135 7.06 6.78 1.79
CA MET A 135 7.55 5.79 0.84
C MET A 135 7.59 6.43 -0.55
N THR A 136 8.74 6.32 -1.22
CA THR A 136 8.93 6.82 -2.58
C THR A 136 9.45 5.71 -3.47
N ILE A 137 8.76 5.43 -4.58
CA ILE A 137 9.27 4.56 -5.65
C ILE A 137 9.59 5.43 -6.87
N VAL A 138 10.82 5.33 -7.36
CA VAL A 138 11.24 5.96 -8.61
C VAL A 138 11.31 4.88 -9.67
N ASN A 139 10.31 4.84 -10.55
CA ASN A 139 10.21 3.85 -11.64
C ASN A 139 9.86 4.55 -12.96
N ALA A 140 10.57 5.64 -13.23
CA ALA A 140 10.54 6.34 -14.50
C ALA A 140 11.96 6.74 -14.91
N THR A 141 12.19 6.84 -16.21
CA THR A 141 13.41 7.45 -16.75
C THR A 141 13.49 8.93 -16.37
N GLU A 142 14.67 9.54 -16.52
CA GLU A 142 14.82 11.00 -16.35
C GLU A 142 13.90 11.81 -17.27
N SER A 143 13.52 11.24 -18.42
CA SER A 143 12.55 11.82 -19.35
C SER A 143 11.08 11.57 -18.98
N GLY A 144 10.82 10.95 -17.82
CA GLY A 144 9.47 10.67 -17.31
C GLY A 144 8.77 9.48 -17.97
N VAL A 145 9.49 8.63 -18.71
CA VAL A 145 8.90 7.43 -19.32
C VAL A 145 8.85 6.35 -18.25
N ALA A 146 7.68 5.73 -18.04
CA ALA A 146 7.51 4.64 -17.09
C ALA A 146 8.51 3.50 -17.37
N GLY A 147 9.09 2.95 -16.30
CA GLY A 147 10.01 1.82 -16.38
C GLY A 147 9.30 0.54 -16.85
N SER A 148 10.07 -0.41 -17.36
CA SER A 148 9.56 -1.72 -17.80
C SER A 148 9.20 -2.66 -16.66
N ALA A 149 9.64 -2.35 -15.44
CA ALA A 149 9.35 -3.15 -14.26
C ALA A 149 7.99 -2.80 -13.67
N SER A 150 7.29 -3.82 -13.18
CA SER A 150 6.07 -3.66 -12.39
C SER A 150 6.50 -3.42 -10.94
N ALA A 151 6.56 -2.16 -10.54
CA ALA A 151 6.96 -1.78 -9.19
C ALA A 151 5.76 -1.76 -8.23
N THR A 152 5.97 -2.14 -6.98
CA THR A 152 4.93 -2.19 -5.95
C THR A 152 5.46 -1.73 -4.58
N PHE A 153 4.64 -1.08 -3.77
CA PHE A 153 5.03 -0.77 -2.38
C PHE A 153 4.95 -2.02 -1.50
N LEU A 154 3.79 -2.68 -1.48
CA LEU A 154 3.51 -3.86 -0.67
C LEU A 154 3.11 -5.04 -1.58
N GLU A 155 3.93 -6.09 -1.64
CA GLU A 155 3.56 -7.35 -2.27
C GLU A 155 3.17 -8.36 -1.19
N ILE A 156 1.95 -8.88 -1.26
CA ILE A 156 1.42 -9.86 -0.30
C ILE A 156 1.66 -11.26 -0.87
N ASP A 157 2.53 -12.02 -0.20
CA ASP A 157 2.82 -13.40 -0.56
C ASP A 157 1.59 -14.28 -0.30
N ALA A 158 1.34 -15.23 -1.20
CA ALA A 158 0.37 -16.28 -0.94
C ALA A 158 0.82 -17.10 0.30
N PRO A 159 -0.11 -17.48 1.20
CA PRO A 159 0.24 -18.35 2.30
C PRO A 159 0.71 -19.70 1.76
N ASN A 160 1.80 -20.23 2.33
CA ASN A 160 2.28 -21.56 1.97
C ASN A 160 1.15 -22.59 2.12
N SER A 161 1.06 -23.56 1.21
CA SER A 161 -0.05 -24.53 1.13
C SER A 161 -0.26 -25.36 2.41
N ALA A 162 0.74 -25.38 3.30
CA ALA A 162 0.71 -26.03 4.61
C ALA A 162 0.03 -25.20 5.72
N SER A 163 -0.17 -23.89 5.50
CA SER A 163 -0.71 -22.95 6.50
C SER A 163 -2.24 -22.88 6.49
N GLY A 164 -2.89 -23.40 5.45
CA GLY A 164 -4.34 -23.50 5.38
C GLY A 164 -4.86 -24.63 6.27
N MET A 165 -5.51 -24.31 7.38
CA MET A 165 -6.24 -25.32 8.14
C MET A 165 -7.45 -25.77 7.30
N MET A 166 -7.47 -27.05 6.93
CA MET A 166 -8.67 -27.66 6.35
C MET A 166 -9.69 -27.88 7.46
N ASN A 167 -10.62 -26.94 7.62
CA ASN A 167 -11.81 -27.19 8.40
C ASN A 167 -12.86 -27.83 7.49
N GLY A 168 -13.80 -28.59 8.04
CA GLY A 168 -14.87 -29.26 7.29
C GLY A 168 -15.74 -28.33 6.41
N ASN A 169 -15.54 -27.01 6.50
CA ASN A 169 -16.22 -25.98 5.72
C ASN A 169 -15.35 -25.32 4.62
N GLY A 170 -14.03 -25.54 4.56
CA GLY A 170 -13.14 -24.91 3.59
C GLY A 170 -11.78 -24.49 4.15
N MET A 171 -10.97 -23.83 3.31
CA MET A 171 -9.68 -23.25 3.69
C MET A 171 -9.89 -21.84 4.23
N MET A 172 -9.60 -21.61 5.52
CA MET A 172 -9.49 -20.25 6.06
C MET A 172 -8.12 -19.69 5.72
N LEU A 173 -8.10 -18.56 5.01
CA LEU A 173 -6.87 -17.83 4.69
C LEU A 173 -6.60 -16.78 5.76
N PRO A 174 -5.36 -16.64 6.26
CA PRO A 174 -5.02 -15.60 7.22
C PRO A 174 -5.12 -14.22 6.57
N VAL A 175 -5.85 -13.30 7.21
CA VAL A 175 -5.96 -11.90 6.82
C VAL A 175 -4.67 -11.18 7.18
N GLN A 176 -4.06 -10.47 6.22
CA GLN A 176 -2.86 -9.65 6.47
C GLN A 176 -3.27 -8.24 6.92
N PRO A 177 -3.02 -7.82 8.17
CA PRO A 177 -3.40 -6.49 8.66
C PRO A 177 -2.30 -5.46 8.39
N ILE A 178 -2.68 -4.37 7.73
CA ILE A 178 -1.81 -3.29 7.29
C ILE A 178 -2.43 -1.97 7.74
N GLY A 179 -1.75 -1.25 8.64
CA GLY A 179 -2.19 0.04 9.15
C GLY A 179 -1.25 1.17 8.75
N LEU A 180 -1.80 2.29 8.28
CA LEU A 180 -1.06 3.51 7.98
C LEU A 180 -1.70 4.70 8.69
N THR A 181 -0.88 5.49 9.37
CA THR A 181 -1.30 6.75 10.00
C THR A 181 -0.31 7.84 9.67
N ASP A 182 -0.80 8.99 9.19
CA ASP A 182 0.03 10.14 8.85
C ASP A 182 1.12 9.79 7.84
N CYS A 183 0.77 8.97 6.85
CA CYS A 183 1.73 8.41 5.91
C CYS A 183 1.63 9.03 4.51
N VAL A 184 2.76 9.00 3.79
CA VAL A 184 2.84 9.36 2.37
C VAL A 184 3.39 8.18 1.58
N ALA A 185 2.72 7.80 0.49
CA ALA A 185 3.27 6.88 -0.51
C ALA A 185 3.16 7.52 -1.90
N ARG A 186 4.29 7.65 -2.61
CA ARG A 186 4.34 8.32 -3.91
C ARG A 186 5.27 7.65 -4.92
N GLY A 187 4.89 7.58 -6.19
CA GLY A 187 5.75 7.00 -7.23
C GLY A 187 5.05 6.25 -8.35
N GLU A 188 5.83 5.82 -9.33
CA GLU A 188 5.32 5.07 -10.49
C GLU A 188 5.16 3.57 -10.18
N ALA A 189 4.17 3.23 -9.35
CA ALA A 189 3.97 1.89 -8.82
C ALA A 189 2.52 1.61 -8.42
N THR A 190 2.18 0.32 -8.27
CA THR A 190 0.98 -0.14 -7.55
C THR A 190 1.22 -0.05 -6.04
N PHE A 191 0.24 0.36 -5.24
CA PHE A 191 0.43 0.40 -3.79
C PHE A 191 0.45 -1.01 -3.18
N VAL A 192 -0.64 -1.77 -3.29
CA VAL A 192 -0.70 -3.17 -2.85
C VAL A 192 -0.91 -4.11 -4.03
N ARG A 193 -0.04 -5.12 -4.14
CA ARG A 193 -0.19 -6.22 -5.10
C ARG A 193 -0.36 -7.54 -4.35
N VAL A 194 -1.36 -8.30 -4.76
CA VAL A 194 -1.70 -9.63 -4.24
C VAL A 194 -1.74 -10.60 -5.43
N PRO A 195 -0.61 -11.21 -5.82
CA PRO A 195 -0.56 -12.05 -7.03
C PRO A 195 -1.50 -13.25 -7.00
N GLU A 196 -1.81 -13.77 -5.80
CA GLU A 196 -2.79 -14.81 -5.57
C GLU A 196 -3.75 -14.37 -4.49
N ALA A 197 -5.06 -14.40 -4.79
CA ALA A 197 -6.15 -13.91 -3.93
C ALA A 197 -5.97 -14.32 -2.45
N THR A 198 -5.37 -13.43 -1.68
CA THR A 198 -5.06 -13.57 -0.26
C THR A 198 -5.72 -12.43 0.49
N PRO A 199 -6.44 -12.68 1.60
CA PRO A 199 -7.16 -11.65 2.31
C PRO A 199 -6.21 -10.67 2.98
N LEU A 200 -6.56 -9.39 2.92
CA LEU A 200 -5.88 -8.33 3.66
C LEU A 200 -6.87 -7.35 4.26
N ARG A 201 -6.43 -6.66 5.30
CA ARG A 201 -7.14 -5.52 5.87
C ARG A 201 -6.21 -4.33 5.84
N LEU A 202 -6.51 -3.36 4.97
CA LEU A 202 -5.78 -2.12 4.82
C LEU A 202 -6.57 -1.00 5.50
N GLU A 203 -6.02 -0.44 6.57
CA GLU A 203 -6.54 0.74 7.24
C GLU A 203 -5.58 1.91 6.99
N TRP A 204 -6.08 3.01 6.44
CA TRP A 204 -5.28 4.22 6.25
C TRP A 204 -6.03 5.45 6.77
N GLU A 205 -5.49 6.02 7.85
CA GLU A 205 -5.94 7.30 8.39
C GLU A 205 -4.93 8.39 8.03
N GLN A 206 -5.42 9.51 7.50
CA GLN A 206 -4.65 10.73 7.25
C GLN A 206 -3.41 10.47 6.40
N GLY A 207 -3.53 10.63 5.09
CA GLY A 207 -2.37 10.43 4.24
C GLY A 207 -2.54 10.84 2.81
N LEU A 208 -1.42 10.69 2.10
CA LEU A 208 -1.33 10.91 0.67
C LEU A 208 -0.89 9.61 -0.01
N LEU A 209 -1.68 9.15 -0.96
CA LEU A 209 -1.28 8.19 -1.97
C LEU A 209 -1.21 8.90 -3.32
N ALA A 210 -0.03 9.01 -3.92
CA ALA A 210 0.16 9.64 -5.23
C ALA A 210 0.93 8.72 -6.17
N ILE A 211 0.21 7.95 -6.99
CA ILE A 211 0.78 6.86 -7.80
C ILE A 211 0.28 6.81 -9.24
N SER A 212 1.12 6.27 -10.14
CA SER A 212 0.75 6.08 -11.55
C SER A 212 -0.22 4.94 -11.78
N GLU A 213 -0.24 3.93 -10.90
CA GLU A 213 -1.04 2.71 -11.07
C GLU A 213 -2.28 2.72 -10.16
N ARG A 214 -2.43 1.68 -9.32
CA ARG A 214 -3.63 1.41 -8.53
C ARG A 214 -3.32 1.27 -7.04
N LEU A 215 -4.32 1.52 -6.21
CA LEU A 215 -4.25 1.25 -4.77
C LEU A 215 -4.11 -0.26 -4.49
N LEU A 216 -4.90 -1.10 -5.15
CA LEU A 216 -4.92 -2.55 -4.95
C LEU A 216 -5.03 -3.30 -6.27
N GLU A 217 -4.14 -4.26 -6.49
CA GLU A 217 -4.26 -5.26 -7.56
C GLU A 217 -4.25 -6.66 -6.96
N THR A 218 -5.29 -7.45 -7.23
CA THR A 218 -5.38 -8.83 -6.80
C THR A 218 -5.60 -9.77 -7.98
N GLY A 219 -4.81 -10.83 -8.04
CA GLY A 219 -5.07 -11.98 -8.91
C GLY A 219 -6.13 -12.90 -8.30
N GLY A 220 -6.59 -13.88 -9.07
CA GLY A 220 -7.44 -14.95 -8.56
C GLY A 220 -6.68 -16.03 -7.77
N CYS A 221 -7.40 -17.08 -7.38
CA CYS A 221 -6.88 -18.30 -6.75
C CYS A 221 -7.50 -19.57 -7.36
N GLU A 222 -6.82 -20.70 -7.19
CA GLU A 222 -7.22 -21.99 -7.78
C GLU A 222 -8.40 -22.64 -7.04
N ARG A 223 -8.65 -22.23 -5.80
CA ARG A 223 -9.67 -22.82 -4.93
C ARG A 223 -10.58 -21.71 -4.43
N ASP A 224 -11.88 -21.97 -4.42
CA ASP A 224 -12.86 -21.02 -3.88
C ASP A 224 -12.47 -20.60 -2.45
N PRO A 225 -12.13 -19.32 -2.23
CA PRO A 225 -11.64 -18.84 -0.94
C PRO A 225 -12.78 -18.62 0.06
N LYS A 226 -13.80 -19.49 0.05
CA LYS A 226 -15.09 -19.41 0.79
C LYS A 226 -15.11 -18.38 1.93
N GLN A 227 -15.94 -17.34 1.76
CA GLN A 227 -16.16 -16.22 2.71
C GLN A 227 -14.94 -15.33 3.01
N ALA A 228 -13.79 -15.56 2.39
CA ALA A 228 -12.67 -14.67 2.58
C ALA A 228 -12.91 -13.33 1.87
N MET A 229 -12.54 -12.26 2.56
CA MET A 229 -12.81 -10.88 2.20
C MET A 229 -11.56 -10.07 2.47
N SER A 230 -11.19 -9.21 1.53
CA SER A 230 -10.25 -8.13 1.75
C SER A 230 -11.01 -6.85 2.09
N GLU A 231 -10.50 -6.10 3.04
CA GLU A 231 -11.09 -4.86 3.53
C GLU A 231 -10.12 -3.71 3.30
N VAL A 232 -10.61 -2.61 2.74
CA VAL A 232 -9.84 -1.37 2.58
C VAL A 232 -10.64 -0.22 3.16
N GLU A 233 -10.11 0.39 4.21
CA GLU A 233 -10.70 1.49 4.95
C GLU A 233 -9.81 2.72 4.79
N LEU A 234 -10.33 3.77 4.14
CA LEU A 234 -9.63 5.04 3.95
C LEU A 234 -10.37 6.16 4.67
N PHE A 235 -9.69 6.78 5.63
CA PHE A 235 -10.22 7.92 6.38
C PHE A 235 -9.33 9.14 6.21
N ARG A 236 -9.86 10.21 5.61
CA ARG A 236 -9.11 11.45 5.34
C ARG A 236 -7.83 11.21 4.53
N VAL A 237 -7.94 10.40 3.50
CA VAL A 237 -6.84 10.10 2.58
C VAL A 237 -7.05 10.84 1.29
N VAL A 238 -6.00 11.47 0.77
CA VAL A 238 -5.97 11.92 -0.62
C VAL A 238 -5.34 10.81 -1.45
N VAL A 239 -6.12 10.24 -2.36
CA VAL A 239 -5.67 9.23 -3.30
C VAL A 239 -5.65 9.83 -4.70
N ARG A 240 -4.48 9.90 -5.30
CA ARG A 240 -4.28 10.05 -6.73
C ARG A 240 -3.71 8.76 -7.29
N ALA A 241 -4.56 8.00 -7.97
CA ALA A 241 -4.22 6.72 -8.57
C ALA A 241 -4.66 6.71 -10.03
N ASP A 242 -3.71 6.91 -10.93
CA ASP A 242 -4.01 7.23 -12.33
C ASP A 242 -4.77 6.11 -13.07
N GLN A 243 -4.61 4.85 -12.66
CA GLN A 243 -5.31 3.72 -13.27
C GLN A 243 -6.59 3.31 -12.53
N GLY A 244 -6.90 3.91 -11.38
CA GLY A 244 -8.04 3.51 -10.54
C GLY A 244 -7.64 3.04 -9.15
N LEU A 245 -8.62 2.68 -8.32
CA LEU A 245 -8.36 2.15 -6.98
C LEU A 245 -8.04 0.66 -7.01
N CYS A 246 -8.92 -0.16 -7.59
CA CYS A 246 -8.81 -1.60 -7.47
C CYS A 246 -8.84 -2.30 -8.83
N ARG A 247 -8.08 -3.39 -8.95
CA ARG A 247 -8.19 -4.34 -10.06
C ARG A 247 -8.22 -5.77 -9.52
N LEU A 248 -9.24 -6.51 -9.92
CA LEU A 248 -9.47 -7.91 -9.57
C LEU A 248 -9.38 -8.74 -10.84
N ASP A 249 -8.31 -9.52 -10.98
CA ASP A 249 -7.97 -10.24 -12.19
C ASP A 249 -8.10 -11.76 -12.00
N SER A 250 -9.19 -12.32 -12.50
CA SER A 250 -9.47 -13.76 -12.44
C SER A 250 -9.13 -14.49 -13.75
N THR A 251 -8.46 -13.83 -14.71
CA THR A 251 -8.23 -14.41 -16.05
C THR A 251 -7.32 -15.64 -16.06
N GLN A 252 -6.42 -15.73 -15.08
CA GLN A 252 -5.51 -16.87 -14.93
C GLN A 252 -6.02 -17.90 -13.93
N ARG A 253 -6.87 -17.48 -13.00
CA ARG A 253 -7.35 -18.29 -11.87
C ARG A 253 -8.80 -17.90 -11.55
N PRO A 254 -9.75 -18.83 -11.61
CA PRO A 254 -11.16 -18.50 -11.75
C PRO A 254 -11.80 -17.93 -10.47
N TYR A 255 -11.26 -18.23 -9.29
CA TYR A 255 -11.87 -17.77 -8.04
C TYR A 255 -11.27 -16.45 -7.59
N GLN A 256 -12.14 -15.58 -7.08
CA GLN A 256 -11.76 -14.27 -6.55
C GLN A 256 -12.12 -14.16 -5.06
N ILE A 257 -11.28 -13.41 -4.33
CA ILE A 257 -11.58 -13.02 -2.97
C ILE A 257 -12.61 -11.90 -2.94
N GLY A 258 -13.43 -11.83 -1.88
CA GLY A 258 -14.30 -10.68 -1.71
C GLY A 258 -13.52 -9.38 -1.48
N LEU A 259 -14.16 -8.25 -1.75
CA LEU A 259 -13.62 -6.92 -1.50
C LEU A 259 -14.67 -6.01 -0.86
N ARG A 260 -14.33 -5.42 0.29
CA ARG A 260 -15.07 -4.36 0.94
C ARG A 260 -14.25 -3.07 0.93
N LEU A 261 -14.83 -2.00 0.40
CA LEU A 261 -14.20 -0.68 0.32
C LEU A 261 -15.01 0.29 1.17
N GLU A 262 -14.37 0.90 2.17
CA GLU A 262 -14.94 1.95 2.99
C GLU A 262 -14.13 3.23 2.84
N LEU A 263 -14.80 4.29 2.36
CA LEU A 263 -14.20 5.59 2.15
C LEU A 263 -14.91 6.62 3.02
N GLN A 264 -14.16 7.39 3.79
CA GLN A 264 -14.71 8.46 4.59
C GLN A 264 -13.85 9.72 4.50
N GLU A 265 -14.50 10.85 4.21
CA GLU A 265 -13.87 12.19 4.16
C GLU A 265 -12.59 12.23 3.29
N SER A 266 -12.54 11.38 2.25
CA SER A 266 -11.36 11.18 1.42
C SER A 266 -11.50 11.88 0.06
N ILE A 267 -10.40 12.15 -0.62
CA ILE A 267 -10.40 12.72 -1.97
C ILE A 267 -9.81 11.70 -2.93
N ILE A 268 -10.59 11.28 -3.92
CA ILE A 268 -10.17 10.27 -4.89
C ILE A 268 -10.04 10.89 -6.27
N VAL A 269 -8.85 10.78 -6.83
CA VAL A 269 -8.45 11.32 -8.12
C VAL A 269 -7.92 10.20 -8.98
N THR A 270 -8.48 10.06 -10.17
CA THR A 270 -7.98 9.16 -11.21
C THR A 270 -7.77 9.93 -12.51
N ARG A 271 -7.15 9.27 -13.49
CA ARG A 271 -7.13 9.79 -14.86
C ARG A 271 -8.54 9.75 -15.44
N PRO A 272 -8.94 10.75 -16.26
CA PRO A 272 -10.20 10.68 -17.00
C PRO A 272 -10.36 9.36 -17.77
N GLY A 273 -11.53 8.72 -17.61
CA GLY A 273 -11.85 7.43 -18.24
C GLY A 273 -11.29 6.18 -17.53
N ALA A 274 -10.47 6.33 -16.49
CA ALA A 274 -10.02 5.20 -15.69
C ALA A 274 -11.14 4.72 -14.75
N ALA A 275 -11.40 3.41 -14.73
CA ALA A 275 -12.35 2.80 -13.82
C ALA A 275 -11.82 2.82 -12.37
N LEU A 276 -12.64 3.23 -11.39
CA LEU A 276 -12.25 3.12 -9.97
C LEU A 276 -12.00 1.66 -9.58
N VAL A 277 -12.87 0.75 -9.99
CA VAL A 277 -12.71 -0.68 -9.79
C VAL A 277 -12.89 -1.43 -11.11
N GLN A 278 -11.92 -2.29 -11.41
CA GLN A 278 -11.90 -3.11 -12.61
C GLN A 278 -11.93 -4.60 -12.26
N HIS A 279 -12.85 -5.34 -12.87
CA HIS A 279 -12.92 -6.80 -12.80
C HIS A 279 -12.54 -7.40 -14.15
N LEU A 280 -11.73 -8.46 -14.16
CA LEU A 280 -11.35 -9.20 -15.35
C LEU A 280 -11.56 -10.69 -15.14
N GLY A 281 -11.94 -11.41 -16.19
CA GLY A 281 -12.06 -12.87 -16.14
C GLY A 281 -13.35 -13.36 -15.47
N PHE A 282 -14.41 -12.56 -15.50
CA PHE A 282 -15.74 -12.97 -15.00
C PHE A 282 -16.69 -13.22 -16.18
N SER A 283 -17.49 -14.28 -16.12
CA SER A 283 -18.75 -14.33 -16.88
C SER A 283 -19.79 -13.40 -16.25
N ALA A 284 -20.87 -13.09 -16.97
CA ALA A 284 -21.96 -12.28 -16.39
C ALA A 284 -22.57 -12.89 -15.13
N GLU A 285 -22.77 -14.20 -15.12
CA GLU A 285 -23.39 -14.90 -13.99
C GLU A 285 -22.47 -14.88 -12.76
N GLU A 286 -21.18 -15.16 -12.95
CA GLU A 286 -20.19 -15.13 -11.87
C GLU A 286 -20.02 -13.72 -11.31
N PHE A 287 -20.01 -12.70 -12.17
CA PHE A 287 -19.94 -11.30 -11.72
C PHE A 287 -21.14 -10.96 -10.84
N GLN A 288 -22.36 -11.34 -11.26
CA GLN A 288 -23.57 -11.08 -10.47
C GLN A 288 -23.52 -11.77 -9.10
N GLN A 289 -23.13 -13.04 -9.07
CA GLN A 289 -22.98 -13.79 -7.81
C GLN A 289 -21.89 -13.20 -6.91
N TYR A 290 -20.81 -12.71 -7.51
CA TYR A 290 -19.72 -12.05 -6.80
C TYR A 290 -20.20 -10.76 -6.14
N VAL A 291 -20.83 -9.85 -6.88
CA VAL A 291 -21.22 -8.55 -6.32
C VAL A 291 -22.28 -8.65 -5.23
N GLU A 292 -23.20 -9.62 -5.32
CA GLU A 292 -24.24 -9.82 -4.32
C GLU A 292 -23.73 -10.34 -2.98
N ARG A 293 -22.58 -11.03 -2.95
CA ARG A 293 -22.15 -11.82 -1.78
C ARG A 293 -20.75 -11.48 -1.28
N ARG A 294 -19.92 -10.93 -2.14
CA ARG A 294 -18.47 -10.78 -1.93
C ARG A 294 -17.99 -9.37 -2.22
N PHE A 295 -18.89 -8.45 -2.55
CA PHE A 295 -18.52 -7.09 -2.83
C PHE A 295 -19.34 -6.11 -1.97
N ALA A 296 -18.68 -5.10 -1.43
CA ALA A 296 -19.33 -4.00 -0.73
C ALA A 296 -18.55 -2.70 -0.92
N TRP A 297 -19.28 -1.62 -1.18
CA TRP A 297 -18.73 -0.27 -1.24
C TRP A 297 -19.56 0.67 -0.35
N GLU A 298 -18.90 1.30 0.60
CA GLU A 298 -19.49 2.33 1.46
C GLU A 298 -18.67 3.62 1.34
N ASP A 299 -19.32 4.72 0.99
CA ASP A 299 -18.69 6.03 0.87
C ASP A 299 -19.43 7.08 1.69
N ARG A 300 -18.70 7.79 2.55
CA ARG A 300 -19.24 8.83 3.43
C ARG A 300 -18.44 10.13 3.24
N ASN A 301 -19.07 11.13 2.65
CA ASN A 301 -18.54 12.49 2.52
C ASN A 301 -17.19 12.57 1.77
N SER A 302 -16.93 11.67 0.82
CA SER A 302 -15.74 11.75 -0.03
C SER A 302 -15.96 12.63 -1.26
N CYS A 303 -14.85 13.02 -1.91
CA CYS A 303 -14.85 13.91 -3.07
C CYS A 303 -14.15 13.26 -4.27
N TYR A 304 -14.72 13.46 -5.47
CA TYR A 304 -14.22 12.93 -6.75
C TYR A 304 -14.07 14.09 -7.75
N PRO A 305 -12.92 14.80 -7.76
CA PRO A 305 -12.79 16.10 -8.44
C PRO A 305 -12.79 16.03 -9.97
N ASN A 306 -12.21 14.97 -10.53
CA ASN A 306 -12.03 14.79 -11.98
C ASN A 306 -13.14 13.93 -12.59
N ALA A 307 -14.17 13.62 -11.80
CA ALA A 307 -15.28 12.83 -12.22
C ALA A 307 -16.35 13.75 -12.83
N ASP A 308 -16.32 13.95 -14.15
CA ASP A 308 -17.55 14.36 -14.83
C ASP A 308 -18.57 13.23 -14.58
N PRO A 309 -19.69 13.50 -13.89
CA PRO A 309 -20.66 12.46 -13.56
C PRO A 309 -21.16 11.69 -14.78
N ALA A 310 -21.12 12.29 -15.98
CA ALA A 310 -21.53 11.66 -17.24
C ALA A 310 -20.48 10.74 -17.87
N THR A 311 -19.22 10.77 -17.42
CA THR A 311 -18.11 9.99 -18.02
C THR A 311 -17.29 9.20 -16.99
N THR A 312 -17.67 9.29 -15.72
CA THR A 312 -16.98 8.60 -14.62
C THR A 312 -17.41 7.15 -14.53
N ILE A 313 -16.53 6.30 -15.02
CA ILE A 313 -16.61 4.86 -14.87
C ILE A 313 -16.21 4.53 -13.42
N ARG A 314 -17.17 4.21 -12.54
CA ARG A 314 -16.80 3.66 -11.22
C ARG A 314 -16.40 2.19 -11.38
N TRP A 315 -17.14 1.45 -12.18
CA TRP A 315 -17.00 0.01 -12.30
C TRP A 315 -16.86 -0.39 -13.74
N GLN A 316 -15.85 -1.20 -14.03
CA GLN A 316 -15.67 -1.83 -15.33
C GLN A 316 -15.50 -3.33 -15.16
N VAL A 317 -16.26 -4.10 -15.92
CA VAL A 317 -16.14 -5.56 -15.99
C VAL A 317 -15.75 -5.93 -17.40
N LEU A 318 -14.54 -6.46 -17.55
CA LEU A 318 -14.06 -7.09 -18.77
C LEU A 318 -14.41 -8.56 -18.70
N ARG A 319 -15.46 -8.94 -19.42
CA ARG A 319 -16.02 -10.28 -19.37
C ARG A 319 -15.27 -11.21 -20.30
N GLU A 320 -15.19 -12.50 -19.94
CA GLU A 320 -14.57 -13.51 -20.82
C GLU A 320 -15.40 -13.78 -22.08
N ASP A 321 -16.72 -13.58 -21.98
CA ASP A 321 -17.68 -13.88 -23.04
C ASP A 321 -18.04 -12.68 -23.93
N SER A 322 -17.36 -11.54 -23.75
CA SER A 322 -17.63 -10.31 -24.50
C SER A 322 -16.40 -9.40 -24.60
N ASP A 323 -16.07 -8.97 -25.83
CA ASP A 323 -15.05 -7.95 -26.10
C ASP A 323 -15.47 -6.54 -25.66
N GLN A 324 -16.77 -6.34 -25.36
CA GLN A 324 -17.29 -5.07 -24.87
C GLN A 324 -17.34 -5.07 -23.34
N PRO A 325 -16.71 -4.08 -22.66
CA PRO A 325 -16.79 -3.95 -21.22
C PRO A 325 -18.22 -3.62 -20.78
N VAL A 326 -18.63 -4.17 -19.64
CA VAL A 326 -19.81 -3.68 -18.92
C VAL A 326 -19.36 -2.59 -17.97
N VAL A 327 -19.98 -1.42 -18.06
CA VAL A 327 -19.66 -0.25 -17.25
C VAL A 327 -20.85 0.09 -16.36
N PHE A 328 -20.58 0.40 -15.10
CA PHE A 328 -21.58 0.94 -14.17
C PHE A 328 -21.15 2.32 -13.69
N ASP A 329 -22.04 3.28 -13.94
CA ASP A 329 -21.85 4.68 -13.56
C ASP A 329 -22.42 4.94 -12.15
N LEU A 330 -22.04 6.10 -11.61
CA LEU A 330 -22.32 6.63 -10.27
C LEU A 330 -23.79 6.64 -9.83
N LEU A 331 -24.72 6.74 -10.78
CA LEU A 331 -26.11 7.07 -10.52
C LEU A 331 -27.03 5.85 -10.57
N ALA A 332 -26.47 4.64 -10.56
CA ALA A 332 -27.23 3.40 -10.57
C ALA A 332 -27.91 3.17 -9.20
N GLU A 333 -28.97 3.94 -8.92
CA GLU A 333 -29.85 3.73 -7.78
C GLU A 333 -30.34 2.26 -7.73
N GLY A 334 -30.36 1.68 -6.53
CA GLY A 334 -30.94 0.35 -6.29
C GLY A 334 -29.98 -0.83 -6.24
N GLN A 335 -28.66 -0.60 -6.30
CA GLN A 335 -27.67 -1.66 -6.04
C GLN A 335 -27.50 -1.89 -4.53
N THR A 336 -27.62 -3.13 -4.06
CA THR A 336 -27.51 -3.46 -2.61
C THR A 336 -26.08 -3.51 -2.11
N TRP A 337 -25.10 -3.55 -3.01
CA TRP A 337 -23.67 -3.65 -2.71
C TRP A 337 -22.96 -2.28 -2.73
N TYR A 338 -23.67 -1.19 -3.04
CA TYR A 338 -23.14 0.16 -3.14
C TYR A 338 -23.97 1.14 -2.31
N HIS A 339 -23.31 1.90 -1.44
CA HIS A 339 -23.93 2.94 -0.63
C HIS A 339 -23.05 4.19 -0.63
N ASP A 340 -23.61 5.33 -1.04
CA ASP A 340 -23.00 6.64 -0.90
C ASP A 340 -23.81 7.57 0.00
N MET A 341 -23.11 8.36 0.81
CA MET A 341 -23.70 9.33 1.71
C MET A 341 -22.89 10.62 1.65
N GLY A 342 -23.41 11.64 0.95
CA GLY A 342 -22.78 12.97 0.90
C GLY A 342 -21.56 13.08 -0.02
N VAL A 343 -21.48 12.24 -1.06
CA VAL A 343 -20.39 12.30 -2.05
C VAL A 343 -20.47 13.59 -2.88
N THR A 344 -19.32 14.21 -3.16
CA THR A 344 -19.21 15.42 -3.97
C THR A 344 -18.33 15.23 -5.20
N PHE A 345 -18.65 15.97 -6.27
CA PHE A 345 -17.90 15.97 -7.55
C PHE A 345 -17.31 17.35 -7.89
N ALA A 346 -17.31 18.25 -6.91
CA ALA A 346 -16.74 19.59 -7.09
C ALA A 346 -15.22 19.53 -7.02
N ASP A 347 -14.54 20.43 -7.71
CA ASP A 347 -13.10 20.62 -7.61
C ASP A 347 -12.72 21.18 -6.22
N PRO A 348 -12.11 20.36 -5.33
CA PRO A 348 -11.80 20.78 -3.99
C PRO A 348 -10.47 21.52 -3.93
N TRP A 349 -9.67 21.62 -5.01
CA TRP A 349 -8.26 21.98 -4.89
C TRP A 349 -8.03 23.49 -4.80
N GLN A 350 -7.11 23.92 -3.91
CA GLN A 350 -6.67 25.32 -3.87
C GLN A 350 -5.82 25.70 -5.10
N THR A 351 -4.99 24.76 -5.54
CA THR A 351 -4.12 24.88 -6.71
C THR A 351 -4.40 23.75 -7.68
N PRO A 352 -4.15 23.92 -8.99
CA PRO A 352 -4.24 22.81 -9.93
C PRO A 352 -3.39 21.63 -9.48
N LEU A 353 -3.88 20.42 -9.72
CA LEU A 353 -3.15 19.19 -9.43
C LEU A 353 -1.77 19.19 -10.11
N PRO A 354 -0.73 18.65 -9.45
CA PRO A 354 0.62 18.72 -9.99
C PRO A 354 0.74 17.87 -11.26
N SER A 355 1.48 18.38 -12.25
CA SER A 355 1.82 17.65 -13.48
C SER A 355 3.17 16.94 -13.40
N ALA A 356 3.91 17.14 -12.31
CA ALA A 356 5.18 16.46 -12.06
C ALA A 356 5.00 14.94 -11.94
N ALA A 357 6.09 14.20 -12.18
CA ALA A 357 6.16 12.76 -11.92
C ALA A 357 5.73 12.44 -10.47
N PHE A 358 5.11 11.28 -10.27
CA PHE A 358 4.46 10.93 -9.01
C PHE A 358 5.44 10.90 -7.84
N ASN A 359 6.66 10.39 -8.09
CA ASN A 359 7.74 10.38 -7.12
C ASN A 359 8.22 11.78 -6.66
N ARG A 360 7.79 12.86 -7.33
CA ARG A 360 8.13 14.26 -7.00
C ARG A 360 6.96 15.06 -6.42
N GLN A 361 5.80 14.45 -6.23
CA GLN A 361 4.62 15.16 -5.72
C GLN A 361 4.63 15.19 -4.19
N HIS A 362 4.23 16.30 -3.58
CA HIS A 362 4.27 16.54 -2.14
C HIS A 362 2.86 16.70 -1.57
N PRO A 363 2.63 16.44 -0.27
CA PRO A 363 1.35 16.73 0.38
C PRO A 363 0.86 18.18 0.19
N ALA A 364 1.78 19.14 0.11
CA ALA A 364 1.46 20.54 -0.15
C ALA A 364 0.81 20.79 -1.53
N ASP A 365 0.96 19.87 -2.48
CA ASP A 365 0.31 19.95 -3.80
C ASP A 365 -1.19 19.57 -3.75
N TYR A 366 -1.66 19.03 -2.62
CA TYR A 366 -2.98 18.42 -2.45
C TYR A 366 -3.84 19.13 -1.39
N VAL A 367 -3.64 20.43 -1.22
CA VAL A 367 -4.40 21.20 -0.23
C VAL A 367 -5.79 21.54 -0.78
N ALA A 368 -6.83 21.13 -0.08
CA ALA A 368 -8.22 21.44 -0.40
C ALA A 368 -8.61 22.88 0.02
N LYS A 369 -9.52 23.51 -0.73
CA LYS A 369 -10.08 24.86 -0.46
C LYS A 369 -10.78 24.84 0.89
N ALA A 370 -10.38 25.74 1.79
CA ALA A 370 -10.97 25.86 3.12
C ALA A 370 -12.40 26.42 3.11
N ALA A 371 -12.86 27.02 2.01
CA ALA A 371 -13.86 28.08 2.04
C ALA A 371 -15.34 27.67 1.81
N ASP A 372 -15.67 26.45 1.39
CA ASP A 372 -17.07 26.08 1.08
C ASP A 372 -17.64 24.94 1.93
N MET A 373 -16.88 24.41 2.91
CA MET A 373 -17.32 23.28 3.74
C MET A 373 -16.88 23.43 5.20
N GLU A 374 -17.36 24.46 5.90
CA GLU A 374 -17.01 24.74 7.32
C GLU A 374 -17.25 23.56 8.30
N SER A 375 -17.92 22.49 7.88
CA SER A 375 -18.13 21.27 8.67
C SER A 375 -17.42 20.00 8.17
N MET A 376 -16.81 19.99 6.97
CA MET A 376 -16.13 18.80 6.43
C MET A 376 -14.62 18.98 6.37
N ARG A 377 -13.90 18.22 7.20
CA ARG A 377 -12.44 18.08 7.12
C ARG A 377 -12.10 17.05 6.03
N LEU A 378 -12.23 17.46 4.78
CA LEU A 378 -11.97 16.63 3.62
C LEU A 378 -10.45 16.52 3.35
N GLY A 379 -9.98 15.30 3.08
CA GLY A 379 -8.59 15.04 2.72
C GLY A 379 -7.63 15.12 3.91
N LEU A 380 -6.34 15.33 3.62
CA LEU A 380 -5.27 15.25 4.59
C LEU A 380 -5.05 16.54 5.40
N ASP A 381 -4.57 16.39 6.62
CA ASP A 381 -4.01 17.49 7.42
C ASP A 381 -2.51 17.64 7.16
N LEU A 382 -2.12 18.70 6.45
CA LEU A 382 -0.73 18.94 6.05
C LEU A 382 0.22 19.04 7.26
N ALA A 383 -0.26 19.51 8.41
CA ALA A 383 0.57 19.65 9.61
C ALA A 383 0.96 18.30 10.24
N ARG A 384 0.24 17.23 9.91
CA ARG A 384 0.53 15.87 10.39
C ARG A 384 1.46 15.10 9.46
N MET A 385 1.63 15.54 8.22
CA MET A 385 2.38 14.79 7.21
C MET A 385 3.90 14.84 7.45
N PRO A 386 4.63 13.74 7.20
CA PRO A 386 6.08 13.71 7.31
C PRO A 386 6.72 14.65 6.29
N THR A 387 7.81 15.32 6.69
CA THR A 387 8.67 16.06 5.78
C THR A 387 9.39 15.09 4.86
N LEU A 388 9.19 15.23 3.55
CA LEU A 388 9.81 14.35 2.57
C LEU A 388 11.27 14.75 2.32
N ALA A 389 12.17 13.78 2.34
CA ALA A 389 13.53 13.92 1.84
C ALA A 389 13.51 13.98 0.29
N GLU A 390 14.30 14.88 -0.29
CA GLU A 390 14.40 15.07 -1.75
C GLU A 390 15.34 14.05 -2.41
#